data_AF-A0A7C1MD35-F1
#
_entry.id   AF-A0A7C1MD35-F1
#
_cell.length_a   1.000
_cell.length_b   1.000
_cell.length_c   1.000
_cell.angle_alpha   90.00
_cell.angle_beta   90.00
_cell.angle_gamma   90.00
#
_symmetry.space_group_name_H-M   'P 1'
#
loop_
_entity.id
_entity.type
_entity.pdbx_description
1 polymer ?
#
loop_
_entity_poly.entity_id
_entity_poly.type
_entity_poly.pdbx_seq_one_letter_code
_entity_poly.pdbx_strand_id
1 'polypeptide(L)'
;MEELIKGMLKKIKTYSLGQIDITTYCKGRMGERSIDETLLKSTLFSKNLYYVKEQLKPHKGKTEKRYKLIFKISSKYSLIIIVAFYPKVLKVVNVIKTSKGVEKKMAKENIGVDYDKEEDMMHLFKKGSNIKFSFNIELPQGDIVVDFDFNGHIVGLEFMSASNYFPILKNIKDKKIRAKMSVQYGNNWAQIYYEILVPGQKPVVNTIIAPYNKQLVLEH
;
A
#
# COMPACT_ATOMS: atom_id res chain seq x y z
N MET A 1 0.52 -7.19 13.59
CA MET A 1 0.27 -7.86 12.28
C MET A 1 -0.03 -9.35 12.46
N GLU A 2 0.75 -10.08 13.27
CA GLU A 2 0.49 -11.51 13.56
C GLU A 2 -0.87 -11.78 14.19
N GLU A 3 -1.32 -10.95 15.14
CA GLU A 3 -2.65 -11.09 15.75
C GLU A 3 -3.78 -10.94 14.73
N LEU A 4 -3.65 -9.99 13.80
CA LEU A 4 -4.62 -9.80 12.72
C LEU A 4 -4.67 -11.02 11.79
N ILE A 5 -3.51 -11.61 11.47
CA ILE A 5 -3.42 -12.85 10.68
C ILE A 5 -4.11 -14.01 11.42
N LYS A 6 -3.81 -14.21 12.71
CA LYS A 6 -4.44 -15.24 13.55
C LYS A 6 -5.97 -15.04 13.62
N GLY A 7 -6.42 -13.82 13.84
CA GLY A 7 -7.84 -13.45 13.86
C GLY A 7 -8.53 -13.73 12.52
N MET A 8 -7.89 -13.41 11.40
CA MET A 8 -8.44 -13.71 10.07
C MET A 8 -8.50 -15.19 9.76
N LEU A 9 -7.47 -15.96 10.09
CA LEU A 9 -7.51 -17.42 9.93
C LEU A 9 -8.62 -18.04 10.78
N LYS A 10 -8.78 -17.61 12.04
CA LYS A 10 -9.89 -18.05 12.90
C LYS A 10 -11.24 -17.72 12.28
N LYS A 11 -11.40 -16.50 11.76
CA LYS A 11 -12.63 -16.04 11.09
C LYS A 11 -12.94 -16.82 9.81
N ILE A 12 -11.94 -17.15 8.98
CA ILE A 12 -12.16 -17.96 7.76
C ILE A 12 -12.63 -19.36 8.13
N LYS A 13 -12.05 -19.96 9.18
CA LYS A 13 -12.40 -21.30 9.66
C LYS A 13 -13.82 -21.44 10.20
N THR A 14 -14.55 -20.34 10.46
CA THR A 14 -15.97 -20.41 10.85
C THR A 14 -16.91 -20.68 9.68
N TYR A 15 -16.42 -20.62 8.44
CA TYR A 15 -17.21 -20.88 7.24
C TYR A 15 -16.94 -22.30 6.71
N SER A 16 -17.96 -22.96 6.16
CA SER A 16 -17.83 -24.20 5.42
C SER A 16 -17.57 -23.96 3.93
N LEU A 17 -17.17 -25.00 3.19
CA LEU A 17 -16.94 -24.92 1.75
C LEU A 17 -18.17 -24.48 0.95
N GLY A 18 -19.37 -24.81 1.43
CA GLY A 18 -20.65 -24.40 0.81
C GLY A 18 -21.03 -22.95 1.10
N GLN A 19 -20.37 -22.30 2.05
CA GLN A 19 -20.59 -20.89 2.40
C GLN A 19 -19.63 -19.94 1.63
N ILE A 20 -18.83 -20.47 0.71
CA ILE A 20 -17.95 -19.67 -0.15
C ILE A 20 -18.71 -19.22 -1.40
N ASP A 21 -19.00 -17.92 -1.49
CA ASP A 21 -19.60 -17.31 -2.68
C ASP A 21 -18.52 -16.68 -3.55
N ILE A 22 -18.24 -17.28 -4.71
CA ILE A 22 -17.29 -16.74 -5.68
C ILE A 22 -18.06 -15.88 -6.68
N THR A 23 -17.81 -14.57 -6.64
CA THR A 23 -18.48 -13.61 -7.54
C THR A 23 -18.25 -13.94 -9.01
N THR A 24 -19.19 -13.57 -9.88
CA THR A 24 -19.07 -13.75 -11.35
C THR A 24 -17.78 -13.12 -11.89
N TYR A 25 -17.42 -11.94 -11.42
CA TYR A 25 -16.16 -11.29 -11.77
C TYR A 25 -14.93 -12.14 -11.37
N CYS A 26 -14.92 -12.69 -10.15
CA CYS A 26 -13.83 -13.55 -9.71
C CYS A 26 -13.75 -14.83 -10.54
N LYS A 27 -14.88 -15.45 -10.89
CA LYS A 27 -14.92 -16.64 -11.75
C LYS A 27 -14.31 -16.38 -13.14
N GLY A 28 -14.63 -15.25 -13.77
CA GLY A 28 -14.00 -14.85 -15.04
C GLY A 28 -12.48 -14.71 -14.92
N ARG A 29 -12.01 -14.00 -13.88
CA ARG A 29 -10.58 -13.82 -13.62
C ARG A 29 -9.84 -15.11 -13.25
N MET A 30 -10.53 -16.06 -12.65
CA MET A 30 -9.99 -17.38 -12.32
C MET A 30 -9.64 -18.16 -13.59
N GLY A 31 -10.55 -18.17 -14.57
CA GLY A 31 -10.32 -18.81 -15.87
C GLY A 31 -9.11 -18.22 -16.60
N GLU A 32 -9.04 -16.89 -16.70
CA GLU A 32 -7.92 -16.17 -17.33
C GLU A 32 -6.56 -16.43 -16.68
N ARG A 33 -6.55 -16.78 -15.38
CA ARG A 33 -5.31 -16.91 -14.58
C ARG A 33 -4.94 -18.35 -14.27
N SER A 34 -5.67 -19.31 -14.83
CA SER A 34 -5.51 -20.75 -14.55
C SER A 34 -5.56 -21.03 -13.04
N ILE A 35 -6.55 -20.45 -12.35
CA ILE A 35 -6.82 -20.68 -10.93
C ILE A 35 -8.15 -21.42 -10.85
N ASP A 36 -8.12 -22.71 -10.57
CA ASP A 36 -9.34 -23.48 -10.34
C ASP A 36 -9.92 -23.23 -8.93
N GLU A 37 -11.18 -23.64 -8.76
CA GLU A 37 -11.92 -23.46 -7.51
C GLU A 37 -11.34 -24.30 -6.36
N THR A 38 -10.78 -25.47 -6.67
CA THR A 38 -10.13 -26.36 -5.69
C THR A 38 -8.88 -25.72 -5.09
N LEU A 39 -8.04 -25.09 -5.91
CA LEU A 39 -6.86 -24.34 -5.49
C LEU A 39 -7.26 -23.14 -4.62
N LEU A 40 -8.28 -22.37 -5.02
CA LEU A 40 -8.76 -21.23 -4.24
C LEU A 40 -9.25 -21.67 -2.86
N LYS A 41 -10.15 -22.66 -2.81
CA LYS A 41 -10.74 -23.17 -1.56
C LYS A 41 -9.69 -23.81 -0.66
N SER A 42 -8.86 -24.70 -1.18
CA SER A 42 -7.76 -25.30 -0.40
C SER A 42 -6.78 -24.25 0.12
N THR A 43 -6.54 -23.17 -0.62
CA THR A 43 -5.68 -22.07 -0.16
C THR A 43 -6.30 -21.32 1.03
N LEU A 44 -7.58 -20.99 0.97
CA LEU A 44 -8.28 -20.28 2.05
C LEU A 44 -8.26 -21.06 3.38
N PHE A 45 -8.42 -22.38 3.34
CA PHE A 45 -8.62 -23.21 4.54
C PHE A 45 -7.35 -23.91 5.03
N SER A 46 -6.39 -24.19 4.15
CA SER A 46 -5.28 -25.09 4.46
C SER A 46 -3.89 -24.48 4.29
N LYS A 47 -3.78 -23.24 3.80
CA LYS A 47 -2.47 -22.58 3.58
C LYS A 47 -2.19 -21.47 4.57
N ASN A 48 -0.90 -21.16 4.70
CA ASN A 48 -0.42 -20.13 5.60
C ASN A 48 -0.71 -18.74 5.00
N LEU A 49 -1.63 -18.03 5.64
CA LEU A 49 -1.85 -16.60 5.47
C LEU A 49 -0.64 -15.85 6.07
N TYR A 50 0.02 -15.02 5.27
CA TYR A 50 1.19 -14.27 5.75
C TYR A 50 0.98 -12.75 5.70
N TYR A 51 -0.06 -12.27 5.02
CA TYR A 51 -0.37 -10.84 4.95
C TYR A 51 -1.87 -10.59 4.89
N VAL A 52 -2.31 -9.55 5.61
CA VAL A 52 -3.69 -9.05 5.62
C VAL A 52 -3.66 -7.54 5.53
N LYS A 53 -4.47 -6.95 4.62
CA LYS A 53 -4.76 -5.52 4.59
C LYS A 53 -6.27 -5.30 4.48
N GLU A 54 -6.81 -4.48 5.37
CA GLU A 54 -8.19 -4.03 5.33
C GLU A 54 -8.38 -2.98 4.23
N GLN A 55 -9.53 -3.01 3.56
CA GLN A 55 -9.90 -2.09 2.49
C GLN A 55 -11.38 -1.71 2.61
N LEU A 56 -11.67 -0.42 2.70
CA LEU A 56 -13.04 0.11 2.59
C LEU A 56 -13.30 0.45 1.12
N LYS A 57 -14.36 -0.12 0.54
CA LYS A 57 -14.72 0.09 -0.87
C LYS A 57 -16.20 0.43 -1.02
N PRO A 58 -16.56 1.44 -1.83
CA PRO A 58 -17.97 1.66 -2.16
C PRO A 58 -18.51 0.49 -2.99
N HIS A 59 -19.67 -0.03 -2.62
CA HIS A 59 -20.40 -1.08 -3.33
C HIS A 59 -21.90 -0.86 -3.17
N LYS A 60 -22.61 -0.63 -4.29
CA LYS A 60 -24.07 -0.39 -4.32
C LYS A 60 -24.54 0.70 -3.33
N GLY A 61 -23.84 1.84 -3.32
CA GLY A 61 -24.17 2.97 -2.44
C GLY A 61 -23.84 2.78 -0.95
N LYS A 62 -23.17 1.68 -0.57
CA LYS A 62 -22.72 1.43 0.80
C LYS A 62 -21.20 1.21 0.86
N THR A 63 -20.58 1.51 1.98
CA THR A 63 -19.18 1.15 2.23
C THR A 63 -19.09 -0.32 2.62
N GLU A 64 -18.43 -1.13 1.79
CA GLU A 64 -18.17 -2.53 2.03
C GLU A 64 -16.76 -2.74 2.55
N LYS A 65 -16.66 -3.47 3.65
CA LYS A 65 -15.39 -3.86 4.27
C LYS A 65 -14.82 -5.10 3.60
N ARG A 66 -13.69 -4.95 2.92
CA ARG A 66 -12.96 -6.02 2.23
C ARG A 66 -11.61 -6.27 2.87
N TYR A 67 -11.08 -7.47 2.67
CA TYR A 67 -9.76 -7.86 3.14
C TYR A 67 -8.94 -8.40 1.97
N LYS A 68 -7.76 -7.83 1.77
CA LYS A 68 -6.72 -8.39 0.92
C LYS A 68 -5.92 -9.38 1.74
N LEU A 69 -6.12 -10.64 1.44
CA LEU A 69 -5.40 -11.76 2.03
C LEU A 69 -4.31 -12.19 1.07
N ILE A 70 -3.11 -12.51 1.57
CA ILE A 70 -2.10 -13.14 0.74
C ILE A 70 -1.58 -14.41 1.38
N PHE A 71 -1.73 -15.50 0.62
CA PHE A 71 -1.34 -16.84 1.02
C PHE A 71 -0.12 -17.27 0.23
N LYS A 72 0.80 -17.94 0.92
CA LYS A 72 1.96 -18.57 0.29
C LYS A 72 1.54 -19.94 -0.22
N ILE A 73 1.49 -20.14 -1.54
CA ILE A 73 1.13 -21.43 -2.14
C ILE A 73 2.36 -22.27 -2.48
N SER A 74 3.52 -21.65 -2.76
CA SER A 74 4.79 -22.36 -2.96
C SER A 74 6.01 -21.49 -2.61
N SER A 75 7.20 -21.99 -2.91
CA SER A 75 8.44 -21.20 -2.82
C SER A 75 8.49 -20.05 -3.83
N LYS A 76 7.79 -20.17 -4.98
CA LYS A 76 7.81 -19.20 -6.09
C LYS A 76 6.57 -18.32 -6.17
N TYR A 77 5.41 -18.84 -5.75
CA TYR A 77 4.12 -18.21 -5.97
C TYR A 77 3.33 -17.95 -4.68
N SER A 78 2.50 -16.92 -4.76
CA SER A 78 1.52 -16.52 -3.76
C SER A 78 0.17 -16.31 -4.43
N LEU A 79 -0.90 -16.46 -3.64
CA LEU A 79 -2.27 -16.20 -4.05
C LEU A 79 -2.80 -15.02 -3.24
N ILE A 80 -3.13 -13.93 -3.93
CA ILE A 80 -3.83 -12.78 -3.34
C ILE A 80 -5.32 -13.04 -3.49
N ILE A 81 -6.05 -13.02 -2.39
CA ILE A 81 -7.50 -13.23 -2.37
C ILE A 81 -8.14 -12.01 -1.73
N ILE A 82 -9.10 -11.39 -2.43
CA ILE A 82 -9.91 -10.30 -1.88
C ILE A 82 -11.23 -10.90 -1.40
N VAL A 83 -11.52 -10.75 -0.11
CA VAL A 83 -12.74 -11.30 0.50
C VAL A 83 -13.56 -10.25 1.22
N ALA A 84 -14.87 -10.48 1.32
CA ALA A 84 -15.79 -9.79 2.23
C ALA A 84 -16.49 -10.83 3.12
N PHE A 85 -16.61 -10.51 4.40
CA PHE A 85 -17.21 -11.41 5.38
C PHE A 85 -18.65 -10.98 5.68
N TYR A 86 -19.60 -11.87 5.47
CA TYR A 86 -21.01 -11.72 5.89
C TYR A 86 -21.39 -12.83 6.87
N PRO A 87 -22.48 -12.70 7.65
CA PRO A 87 -22.82 -13.66 8.69
C PRO A 87 -22.89 -15.12 8.24
N LYS A 88 -23.31 -15.40 7.00
CA LYS A 88 -23.47 -16.76 6.46
C LYS A 88 -22.64 -17.05 5.21
N VAL A 89 -21.94 -16.05 4.68
CA VAL A 89 -21.26 -16.12 3.39
C VAL A 89 -19.88 -15.49 3.48
N LEU A 90 -18.85 -16.21 3.04
CA LEU A 90 -17.54 -15.67 2.75
C LEU A 90 -17.46 -15.38 1.26
N LYS A 91 -17.59 -14.11 0.90
CA LYS A 91 -17.64 -13.67 -0.49
C LYS A 91 -16.23 -13.46 -1.03
N VAL A 92 -15.85 -14.19 -2.07
CA VAL A 92 -14.59 -14.03 -2.79
C VAL A 92 -14.80 -13.08 -3.96
N VAL A 93 -14.23 -11.89 -3.83
CA VAL A 93 -14.39 -10.78 -4.77
C VAL A 93 -13.40 -10.87 -5.93
N ASN A 94 -12.16 -11.30 -5.67
CA ASN A 94 -11.12 -11.42 -6.70
C ASN A 94 -10.01 -12.36 -6.22
N VAL A 95 -9.27 -12.95 -7.17
CA VAL A 95 -8.10 -13.78 -6.89
C VAL A 95 -7.00 -13.54 -7.92
N ILE A 96 -5.76 -13.38 -7.45
CA ILE A 96 -4.58 -13.13 -8.29
C ILE A 96 -3.47 -14.10 -7.89
N LYS A 97 -2.98 -14.88 -8.85
CA LYS A 97 -1.75 -15.66 -8.71
C LYS A 97 -0.58 -14.77 -9.10
N THR A 98 0.39 -14.60 -8.20
CA THR A 98 1.54 -13.72 -8.41
C THR A 98 2.84 -14.40 -8.02
N SER A 99 3.95 -14.00 -8.64
CA SER A 99 5.28 -14.38 -8.19
C SER A 99 5.65 -13.61 -6.92
N LYS A 100 6.54 -14.18 -6.10
CA LYS A 100 7.08 -13.48 -4.91
C LYS A 100 7.79 -12.17 -5.24
N GLY A 101 8.38 -12.05 -6.43
CA GLY A 101 9.06 -10.83 -6.87
C GLY A 101 8.07 -9.66 -7.03
N VAL A 102 6.93 -9.94 -7.68
CA VAL A 102 5.85 -8.95 -7.85
C VAL A 102 5.14 -8.69 -6.52
N GLU A 103 4.95 -9.72 -5.68
CA GLU A 103 4.42 -9.56 -4.33
C GLU A 103 5.28 -8.63 -3.46
N LYS A 104 6.60 -8.82 -3.41
CA LYS A 104 7.50 -7.92 -2.66
C LYS A 104 7.38 -6.47 -3.13
N LYS A 105 7.11 -6.25 -4.43
CA LYS A 105 6.83 -4.92 -4.99
C LYS A 105 5.45 -4.37 -4.60
N MET A 106 4.47 -5.23 -4.35
CA MET A 106 3.10 -4.85 -3.95
C MET A 106 2.87 -4.76 -2.44
N ALA A 107 3.68 -5.47 -1.64
CA ALA A 107 3.58 -5.57 -0.19
C ALA A 107 4.47 -4.55 0.54
N LYS A 108 5.60 -4.17 -0.07
CA LYS A 108 6.30 -2.95 0.31
C LYS A 108 5.67 -1.81 -0.47
N GLU A 109 5.15 -0.80 0.23
CA GLU A 109 5.12 0.55 -0.33
C GLU A 109 6.59 0.87 -0.64
N ASN A 110 6.99 0.62 -1.88
CA ASN A 110 8.36 0.75 -2.35
C ASN A 110 8.64 2.24 -2.53
N ILE A 111 8.84 2.93 -1.41
CA ILE A 111 9.32 4.30 -1.42
C ILE A 111 10.81 4.23 -1.79
N GLY A 112 11.13 4.73 -2.97
CA GLY A 112 12.46 5.13 -3.35
C GLY A 112 12.84 6.40 -2.59
N VAL A 113 14.12 6.53 -2.32
CA VAL A 113 14.72 7.75 -1.79
C VAL A 113 15.85 8.10 -2.72
N ASP A 114 15.84 9.32 -3.19
CA ASP A 114 16.99 9.96 -3.80
C ASP A 114 17.41 11.14 -2.92
N TYR A 115 18.71 11.34 -2.75
CA TYR A 115 19.23 12.47 -2.00
C TYR A 115 20.42 13.04 -2.75
N ASP A 116 20.24 14.25 -3.25
CA ASP A 116 21.29 15.06 -3.83
C ASP A 116 21.91 15.91 -2.72
N LYS A 117 23.18 15.63 -2.41
CA LYS A 117 23.90 16.35 -1.37
C LYS A 117 24.39 17.73 -1.84
N GLU A 118 24.61 17.90 -3.14
CA GLU A 118 25.11 19.17 -3.70
C GLU A 118 24.01 20.22 -3.68
N GLU A 119 22.80 19.82 -4.07
CA GLU A 119 21.60 20.68 -4.05
C GLU A 119 20.84 20.66 -2.71
N ASP A 120 21.25 19.80 -1.77
CA ASP A 120 20.53 19.50 -0.51
C ASP A 120 19.03 19.21 -0.74
N MET A 121 18.75 18.34 -1.72
CA MET A 121 17.39 17.94 -2.10
C MET A 121 17.16 16.47 -1.83
N MET A 122 16.03 16.14 -1.22
CA MET A 122 15.62 14.74 -1.01
C MET A 122 14.30 14.46 -1.70
N HIS A 123 14.26 13.43 -2.53
CA HIS A 123 13.05 12.97 -3.17
C HIS A 123 12.62 11.60 -2.64
N LEU A 124 11.45 11.55 -2.01
CA LEU A 124 10.75 10.32 -1.65
C LEU A 124 9.73 10.01 -2.73
N PHE A 125 9.78 8.84 -3.37
CA PHE A 125 8.86 8.51 -4.44
C PHE A 125 8.36 7.08 -4.39
N LYS A 126 7.09 6.89 -4.70
CA LYS A 126 6.50 5.57 -4.86
C LYS A 126 6.94 4.98 -6.19
N LYS A 127 7.82 3.97 -6.14
CA LYS A 127 8.38 3.33 -7.35
C LYS A 127 7.28 2.81 -8.28
N GLY A 128 7.38 3.20 -9.55
CA GLY A 128 6.44 2.80 -10.60
C GLY A 128 5.16 3.63 -10.68
N SER A 129 5.06 4.72 -9.91
CA SER A 129 4.07 5.76 -10.12
C SER A 129 4.57 6.75 -11.17
N ASN A 130 3.65 7.29 -11.98
CA ASN A 130 3.90 8.42 -12.86
C ASN A 130 3.31 9.68 -12.23
N ILE A 131 4.09 10.76 -12.23
CA ILE A 131 3.66 12.07 -11.74
C ILE A 131 2.81 12.73 -12.83
N LYS A 132 1.65 13.26 -12.43
CA LYS A 132 0.77 14.07 -13.28
C LYS A 132 1.04 15.55 -13.07
N PHE A 133 1.04 15.98 -11.81
CA PHE A 133 1.39 17.33 -11.39
C PHE A 133 1.91 17.33 -9.96
N SER A 134 2.45 18.47 -9.56
CA SER A 134 3.06 18.68 -8.25
C SER A 134 2.55 19.97 -7.61
N PHE A 135 2.52 20.02 -6.28
CA PHE A 135 2.06 21.16 -5.51
C PHE A 135 3.11 21.57 -4.47
N ASN A 136 3.44 22.86 -4.40
CA ASN A 136 4.44 23.38 -3.48
C ASN A 136 3.79 23.80 -2.16
N ILE A 137 4.44 23.44 -1.05
CA ILE A 137 4.09 23.85 0.30
C ILE A 137 5.30 24.61 0.87
N GLU A 138 5.13 25.91 1.06
CA GLU A 138 6.13 26.74 1.71
C GLU A 138 6.11 26.48 3.22
N LEU A 139 7.24 26.07 3.80
CA LEU A 139 7.39 25.85 5.24
C LEU A 139 8.60 26.59 5.79
N PRO A 140 8.63 26.90 7.11
CA PRO A 140 9.77 27.59 7.72
C PRO A 140 11.11 26.86 7.59
N GLN A 141 11.09 25.53 7.43
CA GLN A 141 12.29 24.70 7.31
C GLN A 141 12.78 24.55 5.85
N GLY A 142 12.00 25.01 4.87
CA GLY A 142 12.22 24.82 3.44
C GLY A 142 10.89 24.56 2.72
N ASP A 143 10.94 24.46 1.40
CA ASP A 143 9.74 24.11 0.62
C ASP A 143 9.62 22.60 0.48
N ILE A 144 8.39 22.10 0.46
CA ILE A 144 8.09 20.71 0.11
C ILE A 144 7.22 20.68 -1.13
N VAL A 145 7.65 19.93 -2.13
CA VAL A 145 6.84 19.63 -3.31
C VAL A 145 6.12 18.30 -3.08
N VAL A 146 4.82 18.26 -3.31
CA VAL A 146 3.97 17.06 -3.18
C VAL A 146 3.54 16.60 -4.56
N ASP A 147 3.92 15.38 -4.93
CA ASP A 147 3.61 14.83 -6.26
C ASP A 147 2.34 13.99 -6.25
N PHE A 148 1.51 14.21 -7.27
CA PHE A 148 0.25 13.48 -7.47
C PHE A 148 0.30 12.61 -8.73
N ASP A 149 -0.27 11.40 -8.63
CA ASP A 149 -0.49 10.55 -9.80
C ASP A 149 -1.78 10.90 -10.55
N PHE A 150 -1.99 10.27 -11.71
CA PHE A 150 -3.20 10.43 -12.53
C PHE A 150 -4.51 10.01 -11.86
N ASN A 151 -4.46 9.32 -10.72
CA ASN A 151 -5.64 8.94 -9.93
C ASN A 151 -5.87 9.85 -8.73
N GLY A 152 -5.05 10.90 -8.62
CA GLY A 152 -5.02 11.85 -7.54
C GLY A 152 -4.49 11.31 -6.22
N HIS A 153 -3.63 10.30 -6.24
CA HIS A 153 -2.92 9.88 -5.04
C HIS A 153 -1.59 10.62 -4.92
N ILE A 154 -1.21 10.95 -3.69
CA ILE A 154 0.14 11.40 -3.36
C ILE A 154 1.10 10.22 -3.58
N VAL A 155 2.09 10.45 -4.42
CA VAL A 155 3.08 9.45 -4.83
C VAL A 155 4.51 9.89 -4.59
N GLY A 156 4.76 11.17 -4.30
CA GLY A 156 6.09 11.67 -4.00
C GLY A 156 6.08 12.86 -3.06
N LEU A 157 7.24 13.08 -2.45
CA LEU A 157 7.60 14.27 -1.69
C LEU A 157 9.02 14.68 -2.09
N GLU A 158 9.22 15.93 -2.45
CA GLU A 158 10.54 16.52 -2.63
C GLU A 158 10.76 17.57 -1.55
N PHE A 159 11.89 17.47 -0.85
CA PHE A 159 12.27 18.39 0.22
C PHE A 159 13.40 19.27 -0.29
N MET A 160 13.15 20.57 -0.37
CA MET A 160 14.17 21.58 -0.61
C MET A 160 14.85 21.89 0.73
N SER A 161 16.19 22.04 0.73
CA SER A 161 16.97 22.14 1.98
C SER A 161 16.73 20.95 2.92
N ALA A 162 16.79 19.73 2.38
CA ALA A 162 16.45 18.48 3.06
C ALA A 162 17.19 18.32 4.41
N SER A 163 18.41 18.82 4.52
CA SER A 163 19.18 18.77 5.77
C SER A 163 18.57 19.56 6.94
N ASN A 164 17.66 20.50 6.69
CA ASN A 164 16.88 21.19 7.73
C ASN A 164 15.79 20.30 8.33
N TYR A 165 15.17 19.45 7.51
CA TYR A 165 14.20 18.45 7.95
C TYR A 165 14.87 17.22 8.58
N PHE A 166 16.05 16.88 8.06
CA PHE A 166 16.77 15.66 8.41
C PHE A 166 18.23 15.99 8.74
N PRO A 167 18.53 16.48 9.96
CA PRO A 167 19.91 16.83 10.34
C PRO A 167 20.93 15.69 10.18
N ILE A 168 20.46 14.44 10.17
CA ILE A 168 21.27 13.25 9.90
C ILE A 168 21.93 13.24 8.52
N LEU A 169 21.42 14.02 7.54
CA LEU A 169 21.95 14.08 6.18
C LEU A 169 23.24 14.88 6.07
N LYS A 170 23.47 15.86 6.95
CA LYS A 170 24.69 16.70 6.95
C LYS A 170 25.98 15.87 7.04
N ASN A 171 25.91 14.73 7.71
CA ASN A 171 27.05 13.85 7.97
C ASN A 171 27.02 12.54 7.16
N ILE A 172 26.17 12.45 6.14
CA ILE A 172 26.10 11.25 5.32
C ILE A 172 27.26 11.23 4.31
N LYS A 173 28.03 10.14 4.31
CA LYS A 173 29.12 9.90 3.37
C LYS A 173 28.64 9.00 2.22
N ASP A 174 28.21 7.77 2.53
CA ASP A 174 27.69 6.82 1.52
C ASP A 174 26.70 5.80 2.14
N LYS A 175 25.84 6.26 3.06
CA LYS A 175 24.91 5.33 3.72
C LYS A 175 23.66 5.15 2.88
N LYS A 176 23.24 3.90 2.71
CA LYS A 176 21.98 3.54 2.06
C LYS A 176 20.78 4.09 2.85
N ILE A 177 20.26 5.24 2.43
CA ILE A 177 19.02 5.82 2.96
C ILE A 177 17.85 4.93 2.55
N ARG A 178 16.88 4.78 3.46
CA ARG A 178 15.60 4.14 3.17
C ARG A 178 14.51 5.05 3.70
N ALA A 179 13.33 4.98 3.10
CA ALA A 179 12.17 5.66 3.63
C ALA A 179 10.95 4.76 3.73
N LYS A 180 10.02 5.21 4.56
CA LYS A 180 8.61 4.82 4.50
C LYS A 180 7.79 6.09 4.33
N MET A 181 6.68 5.97 3.62
CA MET A 181 5.72 7.05 3.45
C MET A 181 4.32 6.43 3.46
N SER A 182 3.42 7.01 4.21
CA SER A 182 2.00 6.66 4.22
C SER A 182 1.16 7.93 4.21
N VAL A 183 -0.03 7.82 3.63
CA VAL A 183 -0.92 8.97 3.44
C VAL A 183 -2.30 8.64 3.96
N GLN A 184 -2.82 9.50 4.81
CA GLN A 184 -4.20 9.48 5.27
C GLN A 184 -4.94 10.66 4.63
N TYR A 185 -6.01 10.36 3.89
CA TYR A 185 -6.81 11.38 3.21
C TYR A 185 -8.04 11.73 4.04
N GLY A 186 -8.27 13.03 4.23
CA GLY A 186 -9.54 13.61 4.67
C GLY A 186 -10.33 14.18 3.50
N ASN A 187 -11.38 14.95 3.79
CA ASN A 187 -12.24 15.54 2.76
C ASN A 187 -11.50 16.62 1.93
N ASN A 188 -10.74 17.49 2.60
CA ASN A 188 -10.04 18.63 1.99
C ASN A 188 -8.55 18.71 2.38
N TRP A 189 -7.99 17.63 2.93
CA TRP A 189 -6.61 17.58 3.41
C TRP A 189 -6.04 16.17 3.25
N ALA A 190 -4.71 16.07 3.22
CA ALA A 190 -3.97 14.82 3.30
C ALA A 190 -2.87 14.95 4.36
N GLN A 191 -2.84 14.01 5.31
CA GLN A 191 -1.78 13.89 6.29
C GLN A 191 -0.77 12.86 5.78
N ILE A 192 0.46 13.32 5.57
CA ILE A 192 1.53 12.54 4.96
C ILE A 192 2.54 12.24 6.04
N TYR A 193 2.59 10.98 6.44
CA TYR A 193 3.57 10.46 7.38
C TYR A 193 4.78 9.94 6.61
N TYR A 194 5.99 10.29 7.06
CA TYR A 194 7.22 9.74 6.50
C TYR A 194 8.25 9.44 7.57
N GLU A 195 9.08 8.44 7.29
CA GLU A 195 10.16 7.97 8.15
C GLU A 195 11.42 7.80 7.30
N ILE A 196 12.50 8.47 7.66
CA ILE A 196 13.82 8.32 7.06
C ILE A 196 14.69 7.44 7.95
N LEU A 197 15.28 6.41 7.36
CA LEU A 197 16.13 5.44 8.03
C LEU A 197 17.53 5.45 7.43
N VAL A 198 18.52 5.74 8.27
CA VAL A 198 19.94 5.65 7.94
C VAL A 198 20.60 4.62 8.88
N PRO A 199 21.34 3.62 8.36
CA PRO A 199 21.97 2.61 9.20
C PRO A 199 22.88 3.19 10.30
N GLY A 200 22.65 2.71 11.53
CA GLY A 200 23.37 3.16 12.73
C GLY A 200 22.93 4.53 13.26
N GLN A 201 21.82 5.07 12.79
CA GLN A 201 21.20 6.30 13.32
C GLN A 201 19.77 6.02 13.79
N LYS A 202 19.25 6.83 14.70
CA LYS A 202 17.83 6.78 15.07
C LYS A 202 16.97 7.21 13.86
N PRO A 203 15.84 6.53 13.57
CA PRO A 203 14.93 6.97 12.52
C PRO A 203 14.43 8.40 12.76
N VAL A 204 14.34 9.19 11.70
CA VAL A 204 13.68 10.50 11.74
C VAL A 204 12.28 10.34 11.22
N VAL A 205 11.30 10.67 12.04
CA VAL A 205 9.87 10.49 11.78
C VAL A 205 9.23 11.85 11.81
N ASN A 206 8.47 12.19 10.77
CA ASN A 206 7.78 13.47 10.71
C ASN A 206 6.46 13.33 9.95
N THR A 207 5.63 14.37 10.00
CA THR A 207 4.34 14.39 9.35
C THR A 207 4.02 15.80 8.90
N ILE A 208 3.48 15.91 7.69
CA ILE A 208 2.97 17.17 7.15
C ILE A 208 1.49 17.04 6.82
N ILE A 209 0.78 18.15 6.82
CA ILE A 209 -0.61 18.24 6.37
C ILE A 209 -0.62 19.11 5.13
N ALA A 210 -1.04 18.54 4.01
CA ALA A 210 -1.18 19.21 2.74
C ALA A 210 -2.67 19.48 2.43
N PRO A 211 -3.02 20.62 1.83
CA PRO A 211 -4.32 20.79 1.18
C PRO A 211 -4.52 19.68 0.14
N TYR A 212 -5.71 19.09 0.11
CA TYR A 212 -6.01 18.02 -0.84
C TYR A 212 -7.49 17.99 -1.17
N ASN A 213 -7.82 18.16 -2.45
CA ASN A 213 -9.15 17.89 -2.96
C ASN A 213 -9.02 16.98 -4.17
N LYS A 214 -9.50 15.74 -4.05
CA LYS A 214 -9.35 14.73 -5.10
C LYS A 214 -9.93 15.19 -6.45
N GLN A 215 -11.04 15.93 -6.44
CA GLN A 215 -11.68 16.37 -7.65
C GLN A 215 -10.80 17.40 -8.38
N LEU A 216 -10.31 18.42 -7.67
CA LEU A 216 -9.40 19.42 -8.23
C LEU A 216 -8.12 18.78 -8.80
N VAL A 217 -7.56 17.82 -8.08
CA VAL A 217 -6.37 17.05 -8.50
C VAL A 217 -6.63 16.26 -9.80
N LEU A 218 -7.85 15.75 -9.98
CA LEU A 218 -8.23 15.02 -11.20
C LEU A 218 -8.53 15.94 -12.38
N GLU A 219 -8.91 17.19 -12.14
CA GLU A 219 -9.25 18.21 -13.16
C GLU A 219 -8.03 18.93 -13.76
N HIS A 220 -6.87 18.93 -13.09
CA HIS A 220 -5.58 19.30 -13.69
C HIS A 220 -5.07 18.23 -14.66
#